data_AF-A0A3R6WLC7-F1
#
_entry.id   AF-A0A3R6WLC7-F1
#
_cell.length_a   1.000
_cell.length_b   1.000
_cell.length_c   1.000
_cell.angle_alpha   90.00
_cell.angle_beta   90.00
_cell.angle_gamma   90.00
#
_symmetry.space_group_name_H-M   'P 1'
#
loop_
_entity.id
_entity.type
_entity.pdbx_description
1 polymer ?
#
loop_
_entity_poly.entity_id
_entity_poly.type
_entity_poly.pdbx_seq_one_letter_code
_entity_poly.pdbx_strand_id
1 'polypeptide(L)'
;MKDRVLYVLANATVLMGLPTLKKHLMEEFALQESKVFNTNVKKALAELSASPRDDFGKIGGSYHAGMSSVAYKAKEKADAELEDAQKYIDQGCIKCCFCGEWCPGDCELGEDSIARGSKYRCVSCNKIFWSWISDGYTVAHEVEYKKSFNY
;
A
#
# COMPACT_ATOMS: atom_id res chain seq x y z
N MET A 1 -2.01 -24.39 -20.75
CA MET A 1 -1.04 -23.41 -20.16
C MET A 1 -1.66 -22.67 -18.99
N LYS A 2 -2.87 -22.11 -19.13
CA LYS A 2 -3.60 -21.47 -18.02
C LYS A 2 -3.72 -22.36 -16.78
N ASP A 3 -4.18 -23.59 -16.94
CA ASP A 3 -4.35 -24.51 -15.79
C ASP A 3 -3.02 -24.85 -15.13
N ARG A 4 -1.95 -24.94 -15.91
CA ARG A 4 -0.58 -25.12 -15.40
C ARG A 4 -0.13 -23.90 -14.59
N VAL A 5 -0.44 -22.68 -15.06
CA VAL A 5 -0.16 -21.43 -14.32
C VAL A 5 -0.98 -21.36 -13.03
N LEU A 6 -2.27 -21.68 -13.10
CA LEU A 6 -3.15 -21.66 -11.94
C LEU A 6 -2.78 -22.73 -10.92
N TYR A 7 -2.44 -23.94 -11.37
CA TYR A 7 -1.93 -24.99 -10.49
C TYR A 7 -0.68 -24.51 -9.75
N VAL A 8 0.27 -23.92 -10.48
CA VAL A 8 1.50 -23.37 -9.88
C VAL A 8 1.18 -22.23 -8.90
N LEU A 9 0.19 -21.39 -9.20
CA LEU A 9 -0.14 -20.23 -8.38
C LEU A 9 -1.14 -20.51 -7.24
N ALA A 10 -1.97 -21.56 -7.35
CA ALA A 10 -2.99 -21.97 -6.37
C ALA A 10 -2.32 -22.55 -5.13
N ASN A 11 -1.19 -23.21 -5.37
CA ASN A 11 -0.27 -23.68 -4.36
C ASN A 11 0.64 -22.55 -3.82
N ALA A 12 0.52 -21.32 -4.35
CA ALA A 12 1.28 -20.20 -3.82
C ALA A 12 0.64 -19.70 -2.53
N THR A 13 1.46 -19.17 -1.63
CA THR A 13 1.02 -18.51 -0.39
C THR A 13 1.29 -17.00 -0.40
N VAL A 14 2.04 -16.51 -1.42
CA VAL A 14 2.57 -15.15 -1.61
C VAL A 14 2.63 -14.69 -3.08
N LEU A 15 2.85 -13.38 -3.33
CA LEU A 15 2.90 -12.78 -4.67
C LEU A 15 4.04 -13.38 -5.49
N MET A 16 3.75 -13.95 -6.65
CA MET A 16 4.68 -14.61 -7.57
C MET A 16 4.92 -13.81 -8.85
N GLY A 17 6.16 -13.36 -9.05
CA GLY A 17 6.56 -12.66 -10.29
C GLY A 17 6.62 -13.56 -11.54
N LEU A 18 6.63 -12.92 -12.71
CA LEU A 18 6.61 -13.58 -14.02
C LEU A 18 7.78 -14.57 -14.29
N PRO A 19 9.06 -14.26 -13.99
CA PRO A 19 10.17 -15.19 -14.23
C PRO A 19 10.08 -16.47 -13.38
N THR A 20 9.69 -16.33 -12.11
CA THR A 20 9.55 -17.43 -11.16
C THR A 20 8.48 -18.42 -11.62
N LEU A 21 7.33 -17.89 -12.02
CA LEU A 21 6.26 -18.70 -12.55
C LEU A 21 6.70 -19.53 -13.77
N LYS A 22 7.50 -18.97 -14.67
CA LYS A 22 8.00 -19.70 -15.86
C LYS A 22 8.88 -20.90 -15.49
N LYS A 23 9.79 -20.74 -14.52
CA LYS A 23 10.67 -21.81 -14.11
C LYS A 23 9.88 -23.01 -13.56
N HIS A 24 8.91 -22.76 -12.66
CA HIS A 24 8.01 -23.80 -12.14
C HIS A 24 7.26 -24.53 -13.26
N LEU A 25 6.84 -23.80 -14.29
CA LEU A 25 6.15 -24.41 -15.43
C LEU A 25 7.06 -25.34 -16.25
N MET A 26 8.37 -25.07 -16.33
CA MET A 26 9.32 -25.94 -17.04
C MET A 26 9.59 -27.23 -16.28
N GLU A 27 9.79 -27.12 -14.98
CA GLU A 27 10.16 -28.25 -14.12
C GLU A 27 8.96 -29.19 -13.89
N GLU A 28 7.80 -28.65 -13.50
CA GLU A 28 6.59 -29.45 -13.20
C GLU A 28 5.99 -30.13 -14.44
N PHE A 29 6.29 -29.61 -15.63
CA PHE A 29 5.65 -30.07 -16.87
C PHE A 29 6.64 -30.41 -18.00
N ALA A 30 7.92 -30.62 -17.68
CA ALA A 30 9.01 -30.92 -18.63
C ALA A 30 9.07 -30.00 -19.85
N LEU A 31 8.77 -28.71 -19.68
CA LEU A 31 8.81 -27.72 -20.76
C LEU A 31 10.23 -27.20 -20.95
N GLN A 32 10.60 -26.97 -22.20
CA GLN A 32 11.90 -26.40 -22.57
C GLN A 32 11.78 -24.90 -22.87
N GLU A 33 12.76 -24.13 -22.40
CA GLU A 33 12.76 -22.69 -22.64
C GLU A 33 12.85 -22.41 -24.13
N SER A 34 11.92 -21.60 -24.62
CA SER A 34 11.86 -21.18 -26.01
C SER A 34 11.04 -19.91 -26.15
N LYS A 35 11.14 -19.24 -27.31
CA LYS A 35 10.29 -18.08 -27.63
C LYS A 35 8.79 -18.43 -27.57
N VAL A 36 8.43 -19.65 -27.99
CA VAL A 36 7.05 -20.15 -27.98
C VAL A 36 6.57 -20.33 -26.54
N PHE A 37 7.36 -20.98 -25.70
CA PHE A 37 7.08 -21.13 -24.28
C PHE A 37 6.86 -19.75 -23.61
N ASN A 38 7.78 -18.81 -23.82
CA ASN A 38 7.71 -17.48 -23.24
C ASN A 38 6.47 -16.69 -23.67
N THR A 39 6.08 -16.83 -24.93
CA THR A 39 4.85 -16.23 -25.48
C THR A 39 3.62 -16.86 -24.85
N ASN A 40 3.60 -18.19 -24.74
CA ASN A 40 2.47 -18.92 -24.17
C ASN A 40 2.24 -18.61 -22.70
N VAL A 41 3.32 -18.46 -21.91
CA VAL A 41 3.18 -18.08 -20.49
C VAL A 41 2.68 -16.63 -20.36
N LYS A 42 3.22 -15.69 -21.13
CA LYS A 42 2.73 -14.30 -21.13
C LYS A 42 1.27 -14.21 -21.58
N LYS A 43 0.92 -14.94 -22.63
CA LYS A 43 -0.46 -15.03 -23.12
C LYS A 43 -1.35 -15.64 -22.05
N ALA A 44 -0.95 -16.75 -21.43
CA ALA A 44 -1.72 -17.37 -20.35
C ALA A 44 -1.88 -16.43 -19.14
N LEU A 45 -0.84 -15.71 -18.74
CA LEU A 45 -0.94 -14.72 -17.66
C LEU A 45 -1.80 -13.51 -18.03
N ALA A 46 -1.68 -13.00 -19.26
CA ALA A 46 -2.53 -11.93 -19.76
C ALA A 46 -3.99 -12.40 -19.81
N GLU A 47 -4.21 -13.61 -20.30
CA GLU A 47 -5.53 -14.23 -20.34
C GLU A 47 -6.04 -14.56 -18.94
N LEU A 48 -5.21 -14.95 -17.97
CA LEU A 48 -5.60 -15.20 -16.58
C LEU A 48 -5.84 -13.92 -15.81
N SER A 49 -5.07 -12.87 -16.11
CA SER A 49 -5.33 -11.52 -15.60
C SER A 49 -6.57 -10.90 -16.26
N ALA A 50 -6.90 -11.31 -17.49
CA ALA A 50 -8.10 -10.89 -18.23
C ALA A 50 -9.30 -11.80 -17.96
N SER A 51 -9.08 -12.99 -17.38
CA SER A 51 -10.14 -13.91 -17.02
C SER A 51 -10.60 -13.57 -15.60
N PRO A 52 -11.92 -13.47 -15.37
CA PRO A 52 -12.42 -13.20 -14.04
C PRO A 52 -12.16 -14.41 -13.13
N ARG A 53 -11.24 -14.25 -12.16
CA ARG A 53 -10.80 -15.27 -11.19
C ARG A 53 -10.42 -14.62 -9.86
N ASP A 54 -11.00 -15.10 -8.78
CA ASP A 54 -10.83 -14.62 -7.39
C ASP A 54 -9.64 -15.32 -6.70
N ASP A 55 -9.52 -16.57 -7.05
CA ASP A 55 -8.36 -17.40 -6.86
C ASP A 55 -7.24 -17.02 -7.81
N PHE A 56 -7.12 -15.80 -8.34
CA PHE A 56 -5.94 -15.33 -9.07
C PHE A 56 -5.85 -13.80 -9.05
N GLY A 57 -4.74 -13.22 -8.63
CA GLY A 57 -4.56 -11.76 -8.56
C GLY A 57 -3.20 -11.32 -9.06
N LYS A 58 -3.06 -10.02 -9.36
CA LYS A 58 -1.77 -9.37 -9.63
C LYS A 58 -1.67 -8.02 -8.92
N ILE A 59 -0.56 -7.71 -8.27
CA ILE A 59 -0.24 -6.37 -7.75
C ILE A 59 1.26 -6.10 -7.94
N GLY A 60 1.62 -4.88 -8.34
CA GLY A 60 3.03 -4.46 -8.50
C GLY A 60 3.88 -5.30 -9.48
N GLY A 61 3.26 -6.07 -10.38
CA GLY A 61 3.99 -6.96 -11.30
C GLY A 61 3.95 -8.46 -10.95
N SER A 62 3.38 -8.82 -9.81
CA SER A 62 3.43 -10.18 -9.24
C SER A 62 2.04 -10.76 -9.04
N TYR A 63 1.90 -12.09 -9.02
CA TYR A 63 0.66 -12.83 -9.24
C TYR A 63 0.40 -13.92 -8.18
N HIS A 64 -0.83 -14.37 -7.95
CA HIS A 64 -1.06 -15.56 -7.11
C HIS A 64 -2.45 -16.08 -7.28
N ALA A 65 -2.66 -17.38 -7.08
CA ALA A 65 -3.95 -18.01 -7.11
C ALA A 65 -4.42 -18.67 -5.79
N GLY A 66 -5.70 -18.61 -5.43
CA GLY A 66 -6.26 -19.07 -4.14
C GLY A 66 -6.54 -17.96 -3.12
N MET A 67 -7.18 -18.25 -1.97
CA MET A 67 -7.58 -17.26 -0.92
C MET A 67 -6.40 -16.57 -0.22
N SER A 68 -5.22 -16.86 -0.70
CA SER A 68 -4.00 -16.16 -0.41
C SER A 68 -3.59 -15.24 -1.57
N SER A 69 -4.44 -14.99 -2.59
CA SER A 69 -4.21 -14.34 -3.89
C SER A 69 -3.62 -12.94 -3.89
N VAL A 70 -2.84 -12.54 -2.88
CA VAL A 70 -1.79 -11.52 -2.71
C VAL A 70 -1.73 -10.22 -3.51
N ALA A 71 -2.42 -10.07 -4.62
CA ALA A 71 -3.43 -9.03 -4.51
C ALA A 71 -4.15 -9.14 -3.14
N TYR A 72 -4.59 -10.33 -2.75
CA TYR A 72 -5.16 -10.73 -1.46
C TYR A 72 -4.38 -10.37 -0.18
N LYS A 73 -3.19 -10.91 0.11
CA LYS A 73 -2.49 -10.58 1.37
C LYS A 73 -1.71 -9.26 1.35
N ALA A 74 -1.39 -8.68 0.18
CA ALA A 74 -0.87 -7.30 0.12
C ALA A 74 -1.98 -6.29 0.50
N LYS A 75 -3.22 -6.64 0.15
CA LYS A 75 -4.44 -6.08 0.73
C LYS A 75 -4.50 -6.32 2.24
N GLU A 76 -4.35 -7.56 2.72
CA GLU A 76 -4.52 -7.80 4.18
C GLU A 76 -3.56 -7.05 5.10
N LYS A 77 -2.34 -6.73 4.66
CA LYS A 77 -1.38 -6.00 5.49
C LYS A 77 -1.50 -4.47 5.38
N ALA A 78 -1.86 -3.95 4.21
CA ALA A 78 -2.19 -2.54 4.07
C ALA A 78 -3.45 -2.20 4.90
N ASP A 79 -4.39 -3.13 4.98
CA ASP A 79 -5.57 -3.05 5.85
C ASP A 79 -5.19 -2.98 7.34
N ALA A 80 -4.24 -3.81 7.79
CA ALA A 80 -3.81 -3.81 9.19
C ALA A 80 -3.10 -2.51 9.63
N GLU A 81 -2.37 -1.85 8.73
CA GLU A 81 -1.57 -0.66 9.05
C GLU A 81 -2.39 0.65 9.02
N LEU A 82 -3.47 0.70 8.24
CA LEU A 82 -4.44 1.82 8.23
C LEU A 82 -5.35 1.78 9.47
N GLU A 83 -5.76 0.59 9.89
CA GLU A 83 -6.55 0.40 11.10
C GLU A 83 -5.81 0.85 12.35
N ASP A 84 -4.52 0.56 12.45
CA ASP A 84 -3.71 1.00 13.58
C ASP A 84 -3.55 2.53 13.59
N ALA A 85 -3.34 3.15 12.43
CA ALA A 85 -3.24 4.60 12.29
C ALA A 85 -4.52 5.34 12.72
N GLN A 86 -5.71 4.84 12.38
CA GLN A 86 -6.98 5.48 12.72
C GLN A 86 -7.24 5.55 14.24
N LYS A 87 -6.81 4.53 14.99
CA LYS A 87 -6.96 4.50 16.45
C LYS A 87 -6.30 5.70 17.12
N TYR A 88 -5.14 6.13 16.63
CA TYR A 88 -4.43 7.29 17.17
C TYR A 88 -5.10 8.61 16.77
N ILE A 89 -5.63 8.70 15.55
CA ILE A 89 -6.37 9.88 15.07
C ILE A 89 -7.62 10.12 15.93
N ASP A 90 -8.38 9.06 16.25
CA ASP A 90 -9.61 9.18 17.07
C ASP A 90 -9.33 9.63 18.51
N GLN A 91 -8.12 9.37 19.00
CA GLN A 91 -7.65 9.86 20.31
C GLN A 91 -7.17 11.32 20.25
N GLY A 92 -7.28 11.98 19.08
CA GLY A 92 -6.77 13.33 18.85
C GLY A 92 -5.26 13.38 18.68
N CYS A 93 -4.60 12.26 18.37
CA CYS A 93 -3.16 12.26 18.09
C CYS A 93 -2.88 12.66 16.63
N ILE A 94 -1.73 13.30 16.42
CA ILE A 94 -1.26 13.70 15.09
C ILE A 94 0.09 13.07 14.80
N LYS A 95 0.21 12.43 13.63
CA LYS A 95 1.46 11.77 13.20
C LYS A 95 2.47 12.81 12.73
N CYS A 96 3.59 12.95 13.45
CA CYS A 96 4.64 13.89 13.10
C CYS A 96 5.23 13.58 11.71
N CYS A 97 5.23 14.55 10.80
CA CYS A 97 5.78 14.39 9.45
C CYS A 97 7.31 14.16 9.41
N PHE A 98 8.03 14.55 10.47
CA PHE A 98 9.49 14.44 10.52
C PHE A 98 9.98 13.10 11.05
N CYS A 99 9.29 12.52 12.03
CA CYS A 99 9.73 11.29 12.70
C CYS A 99 8.72 10.16 12.63
N GLY A 100 7.50 10.41 12.14
CA GLY A 100 6.44 9.41 12.01
C GLY A 100 5.75 9.04 13.32
N GLU A 101 6.13 9.63 14.45
CA GLU A 101 5.55 9.34 15.77
C GLU A 101 4.21 10.04 15.98
N TRP A 102 3.29 9.37 16.67
CA TRP A 102 1.98 9.91 17.03
C TRP A 102 2.10 10.80 18.27
N CYS A 103 1.77 12.08 18.11
CA CYS A 103 1.82 13.06 19.18
C CYS A 103 0.41 13.29 19.73
N PRO A 104 0.17 13.18 21.05
CA PRO A 104 -1.13 13.49 21.65
C PRO A 104 -1.54 14.96 21.47
N GLY A 105 -2.85 15.26 21.59
CA GLY A 105 -3.39 16.61 21.37
C GLY A 105 -2.87 17.69 22.34
N ASP A 106 -2.32 17.29 23.49
CA ASP A 106 -1.65 18.19 24.45
C ASP A 106 -0.28 18.71 23.97
N CYS A 107 0.21 18.20 22.84
CA CYS A 107 1.40 18.71 22.15
C CYS A 107 1.12 20.03 21.40
N GLU A 108 -0.13 20.48 21.39
CA GLU A 108 -0.56 21.74 20.81
C GLU A 108 0.03 22.92 21.58
N LEU A 109 0.76 23.78 20.87
CA LEU A 109 1.32 25.02 21.41
C LEU A 109 0.38 26.21 21.26
N GLY A 110 -0.67 26.08 20.45
CA GLY A 110 -1.71 27.09 20.25
C GLY A 110 -2.26 27.11 18.82
N GLU A 111 -3.46 27.69 18.71
CA GLU A 111 -4.11 28.02 17.44
C GLU A 111 -3.52 29.32 16.85
N ASP A 112 -3.32 29.38 15.53
CA ASP A 112 -2.96 30.66 14.91
C ASP A 112 -4.18 31.59 14.83
N SER A 113 -4.03 32.79 15.40
CA SER A 113 -5.02 33.86 15.45
C SER A 113 -5.49 34.40 14.08
N ILE A 114 -4.85 33.98 12.98
CA ILE A 114 -5.18 34.43 11.60
C ILE A 114 -5.34 33.24 10.62
N ALA A 115 -4.68 32.10 10.82
CA ALA A 115 -4.77 30.92 9.95
C ALA A 115 -5.42 29.73 10.66
N ARG A 116 -6.41 29.13 10.00
CA ARG A 116 -7.22 28.03 10.49
C ARG A 116 -6.40 26.74 10.60
N GLY A 117 -5.56 26.59 11.62
CA GLY A 117 -4.67 25.44 11.84
C GLY A 117 -4.00 25.53 13.22
N SER A 118 -3.43 24.42 13.68
CA SER A 118 -2.83 24.31 15.01
C SER A 118 -1.35 23.97 14.93
N LYS A 119 -0.57 24.59 15.81
CA LYS A 119 0.88 24.41 15.93
C LYS A 119 1.20 23.34 16.96
N TYR A 120 2.09 22.41 16.62
CA TYR A 120 2.49 21.34 17.52
C TYR A 120 4.00 21.27 17.70
N ARG A 121 4.44 20.78 18.86
CA ARG A 121 5.81 20.32 19.08
C ARG A 121 5.80 18.82 19.27
N CYS A 122 6.53 18.11 18.42
CA CYS A 122 6.65 16.67 18.56
C CYS A 122 7.34 16.29 19.88
N VAL A 123 6.72 15.43 20.68
CA VAL A 123 7.28 14.93 21.96
C VAL A 123 8.53 14.07 21.77
N SER A 124 8.67 13.43 20.61
CA SER A 124 9.81 12.57 20.31
C SER A 124 10.98 13.36 19.74
N CYS A 125 10.77 14.06 18.63
CA CYS A 125 11.87 14.73 17.91
C CYS A 125 12.02 16.22 18.20
N ASN A 126 11.15 16.80 19.05
CA ASN A 126 11.13 18.22 19.43
C ASN A 126 10.97 19.22 18.27
N LYS A 127 10.76 18.75 17.04
CA LYS A 127 10.49 19.60 15.88
C LYS A 127 9.07 20.15 15.94
N ILE A 128 8.93 21.37 15.41
CA ILE A 128 7.63 22.02 15.24
C ILE A 128 7.04 21.56 13.92
N PHE A 129 5.79 21.14 13.96
CA PHE A 129 4.98 20.85 12.77
C PHE A 129 3.60 21.50 12.92
N TRP A 130 2.88 21.56 11.82
CA TRP A 130 1.60 22.25 11.73
C TRP A 130 0.52 21.29 11.23
N SER A 131 -0.71 21.53 11.65
CA SER A 131 -1.89 20.91 11.03
C SER A 131 -2.78 22.02 10.49
N TRP A 132 -3.61 21.72 9.49
CA TRP A 132 -4.49 22.70 8.89
C TRP A 132 -5.95 22.28 9.03
N ILE A 133 -6.87 23.22 9.25
CA ILE A 133 -8.32 22.92 9.33
C ILE A 133 -8.82 22.19 8.08
N SER A 134 -8.18 22.43 6.93
CA SER A 134 -8.54 21.79 5.66
C SER A 134 -8.20 20.30 5.60
N ASP A 135 -7.27 19.83 6.44
CA ASP A 135 -7.01 18.40 6.65
C ASP A 135 -7.73 17.85 7.90
N GLY A 136 -8.59 18.66 8.52
CA GLY A 136 -9.33 18.29 9.72
C GLY A 136 -8.45 18.18 10.97
N TYR A 137 -7.26 18.78 10.97
CA TYR A 137 -6.23 18.68 12.01
C TYR A 137 -5.61 17.29 12.15
N THR A 138 -5.67 16.45 11.11
CA THR A 138 -5.25 15.04 11.18
C THR A 138 -3.90 14.76 10.50
N VAL A 139 -3.39 15.72 9.74
CA VAL A 139 -2.16 15.57 8.95
C VAL A 139 -1.12 16.59 9.41
N ALA A 140 0.09 16.11 9.70
CA ALA A 140 1.20 16.99 10.00
C ALA A 140 1.90 17.49 8.74
N HIS A 141 2.27 18.76 8.76
CA HIS A 141 3.02 19.44 7.72
C HIS A 141 4.24 20.14 8.28
N GLU A 142 5.28 20.23 7.45
CA GLU A 142 6.56 20.81 7.84
C GLU A 142 6.51 22.35 7.94
N VAL A 143 5.55 22.99 7.27
CA VAL A 143 5.45 24.45 7.18
C VAL A 143 4.02 24.96 7.38
N GLU A 144 3.90 26.20 7.81
CA GLU A 144 2.65 26.94 7.90
C GLU A 144 2.30 27.53 6.53
N TYR A 145 1.10 27.26 6.01
CA TYR A 145 0.59 27.92 4.80
C TYR A 145 -0.55 28.87 5.14
N LYS A 146 -0.43 30.11 4.65
CA LYS A 146 -1.51 31.10 4.70
C LYS A 146 -2.17 31.19 3.32
N LYS A 147 -3.50 31.11 3.25
CA LYS A 147 -4.21 31.50 2.03
C LYS A 147 -4.10 33.02 1.87
N SER A 148 -3.33 33.49 0.90
CA SER A 148 -3.41 34.88 0.45
C SER A 148 -4.66 35.06 -0.41
N PHE A 149 -5.74 35.60 0.15
CA PHE A 149 -6.82 36.15 -0.66
C PHE A 149 -6.44 37.59 -0.99
N ASN A 150 -5.81 37.79 -2.14
CA ASN A 150 -5.78 39.11 -2.77
C ASN A 150 -7.06 39.21 -3.61
N TYR A 151 -8.10 39.84 -3.05
CA TYR A 151 -9.07 40.59 -3.85
C TYR A 151 -8.53 41.99 -4.07
#